data_AF-A0A954ZD08-F1
#
_entry.id   AF-A0A954ZD08-F1
#
_cell.length_a   1.000
_cell.length_b   1.000
_cell.length_c   1.000
_cell.angle_alpha   90.00
_cell.angle_beta   90.00
_cell.angle_gamma   90.00
#
_symmetry.space_group_name_H-M   'P 1'
#
loop_
_entity.id
_entity.type
_entity.pdbx_description
1 polymer ?
#
loop_
_entity_poly.entity_id
_entity_poly.type
_entity_poly.pdbx_seq_one_letter_code
_entity_poly.pdbx_strand_id
1 'polypeptide(L)' 'MIESLNEYEHAKRELRSLEERLQRLQKEHPNGTKGYTKAGVRKMIARLHEELAVFEASAPATESET' A
#
# COMPACT_ATOMS: atom_id res chain seq x y z
N MET A 1 0.00 -7.72 9.76
CA MET A 1 -0.65 -6.71 10.61
C MET A 1 0.48 -5.87 11.16
N ILE A 2 0.35 -4.55 11.05
CA ILE A 2 1.36 -3.60 11.52
C ILE A 2 1.17 -3.41 13.02
N GLU A 3 2.23 -3.61 13.79
CA GLU A 3 2.19 -3.60 15.27
C GLU A 3 3.15 -2.55 15.86
N SER A 4 3.98 -1.92 15.04
CA SER A 4 4.93 -0.89 15.47
C SER A 4 5.06 0.26 14.49
N LEU A 5 5.53 1.41 14.98
CA LEU A 5 5.86 2.56 14.13
C LEU A 5 6.91 2.25 13.06
N ASN A 6 7.86 1.36 13.35
CA ASN A 6 8.86 0.95 12.36
C ASN A 6 8.23 0.13 11.22
N GLU A 7 7.30 -0.76 11.55
CA GLU A 7 6.53 -1.52 10.56
C GLU A 7 5.59 -0.61 9.76
N TYR A 8 4.99 0.39 10.41
CA TYR A 8 4.16 1.40 9.75
C TYR A 8 4.94 2.18 8.70
N GLU A 9 6.12 2.69 9.06
CA GLU A 9 6.99 3.41 8.12
C GLU A 9 7.55 2.50 7.03
N HIS A 10 7.83 1.23 7.33
CA HIS A 10 8.19 0.25 6.31
C HIS A 10 7.03 0.01 5.33
N ALA A 11 5.82 -0.20 5.83
CA ALA A 11 4.62 -0.43 5.03
C ALA A 11 4.33 0.77 4.11
N LYS A 12 4.52 2.01 4.58
CA LYS A 12 4.40 3.22 3.73
C LYS A 12 5.42 3.27 2.60
N ARG A 13 6.68 2.89 2.87
CA ARG A 13 7.71 2.80 1.82
C ARG A 13 7.39 1.70 0.80
N GLU A 14 6.92 0.55 1.28
CA GLU A 14 6.53 -0.57 0.43
C GLU A 14 5.34 -0.22 -0.46
N LEU A 15 4.32 0.43 0.11
CA LEU A 15 3.16 0.92 -0.61
C LEU A 15 3.57 1.83 -1.79
N ARG A 16 4.41 2.84 -1.53
CA ARG A 16 4.92 3.74 -2.56
C ARG A 16 5.66 2.99 -3.69
N SER A 17 6.52 2.04 -3.32
CA SER A 17 7.24 1.21 -4.31
C SER A 17 6.30 0.37 -5.18
N LEU A 18 5.24 -0.19 -4.59
CA LEU A 18 4.23 -0.95 -5.32
C LEU A 18 3.38 -0.08 -6.25
N GLU A 19 3.02 1.14 -5.83
CA GLU A 19 2.31 2.11 -6.66
C GLU A 19 3.14 2.53 -7.88
N GLU A 20 4.41 2.88 -7.68
CA GLU A 20 5.32 3.20 -8.78
C GLU A 20 5.48 2.02 -9.74
N ARG A 21 5.60 0.79 -9.20
CA ARG A 21 5.67 -0.42 -10.01
C ARG A 21 4.39 -0.62 -10.81
N LEU A 22 3.22 -0.39 -10.22
CA LEU A 22 1.93 -0.49 -10.91
C LEU A 22 1.85 0.54 -12.04
N GLN A 23 2.30 1.78 -11.80
CA GLN A 23 2.32 2.84 -12.80
C GLN A 23 3.22 2.48 -13.98
N ARG A 24 4.43 1.94 -13.72
CA ARG A 24 5.34 1.43 -14.77
C ARG A 24 4.68 0.32 -15.58
N LEU A 25 4.10 -0.68 -14.92
CA LEU A 25 3.39 -1.79 -15.59
C LEU A 25 2.19 -1.31 -16.41
N GLN A 26 1.49 -0.27 -15.97
CA GLN A 26 0.38 0.32 -16.73
C GLN A 26 0.87 1.05 -17.98
N LYS A 27 2.00 1.76 -17.89
CA LYS A 27 2.63 2.45 -19.02
C LYS A 27 3.21 1.48 -20.06
N GLU A 28 3.91 0.44 -19.61
CA GLU A 28 4.58 -0.54 -20.48
C GLU A 28 3.59 -1.50 -21.16
N HIS A 29 2.47 -1.81 -20.50
CA HIS A 29 1.50 -2.78 -20.98
C HIS A 29 0.07 -2.20 -21.00
N PRO A 30 -0.22 -1.14 -21.76
CA PRO A 30 -1.52 -0.45 -21.69
C PRO A 30 -2.69 -1.36 -22.05
N ASN A 31 -2.53 -2.20 -23.06
CA ASN A 31 -3.50 -3.21 -23.46
C ASN A 31 -3.33 -4.42 -22.55
N GLY A 32 -4.39 -4.84 -21.87
CA GLY A 32 -4.43 -5.90 -20.85
C GLY A 32 -3.75 -7.21 -21.25
N THR A 33 -2.43 -7.22 -21.20
CA THR A 33 -1.60 -8.33 -21.62
C THR A 33 -1.75 -9.41 -20.56
N LYS A 34 -2.34 -10.55 -20.95
CA LYS A 34 -2.57 -11.67 -20.04
C LYS A 34 -1.24 -12.09 -19.41
N GLY A 35 -1.19 -12.13 -18.08
CA GLY A 35 -0.05 -12.64 -17.32
C GLY A 35 0.79 -11.61 -16.58
N TYR A 36 0.63 -10.31 -16.83
CA TYR A 36 1.39 -9.31 -16.07
C TYR A 36 0.75 -9.00 -14.73
N THR A 37 1.60 -8.95 -13.71
CA THR A 37 1.34 -8.94 -12.26
C THR A 37 0.49 -7.78 -11.72
N LYS A 38 -0.18 -6.98 -12.58
CA LYS A 38 -1.03 -5.85 -12.20
C LYS A 38 -2.08 -6.22 -11.15
N ALA A 39 -2.73 -7.37 -11.32
CA ALA A 39 -3.72 -7.87 -10.36
C ALA A 39 -3.07 -8.23 -9.00
N GLY A 40 -1.88 -8.86 -9.02
CA GLY A 40 -1.12 -9.16 -7.81
C GLY A 40 -0.65 -7.90 -7.09
N VAL A 41 -0.09 -6.93 -7.82
CA VAL A 41 0.35 -5.64 -7.29
C VAL A 41 -0.82 -4.87 -6.68
N ARG A 42 -1.98 -4.81 -7.35
CA ARG A 42 -3.19 -4.19 -6.79
C ARG A 42 -3.67 -4.87 -5.51
N LYS A 43 -3.60 -6.20 -5.43
CA LYS A 43 -3.94 -6.94 -4.20
C LYS A 43 -2.99 -6.61 -3.05
N MET A 44 -1.69 -6.52 -3.32
CA MET A 44 -0.69 -6.14 -2.31
C MET A 44 -0.91 -4.71 -1.82
N ILE A 45 -1.17 -3.76 -2.74
CA ILE A 45 -1.52 -2.36 -2.40
C ILE A 45 -2.77 -2.33 -1.50
N ALA A 46 -3.84 -3.02 -1.89
CA ALA A 46 -5.09 -3.05 -1.12
C ALA A 46 -4.87 -3.59 0.30
N ARG A 47 -4.10 -4.67 0.44
CA ARG A 47 -3.74 -5.23 1.74
C ARG A 47 -2.95 -4.24 2.60
N LEU A 48 -1.96 -3.54 2.03
CA LEU A 48 -1.18 -2.55 2.79
C LEU A 48 -2.04 -1.38 3.25
N HIS A 49 -2.97 -0.89 2.41
CA HIS A 49 -3.93 0.12 2.85
C HIS A 49 -4.80 -0.35 4.02
N GLU A 50 -5.27 -1.60 3.98
CA GLU A 50 -6.04 -2.17 5.09
C GLU A 50 -5.19 -2.26 6.37
N GLU A 51 -3.97 -2.77 6.29
CA GLU A 51 -3.09 -2.88 7.47
C GLU A 51 -2.71 -1.51 8.05
N LEU A 52 -2.47 -0.50 7.19
CA LEU A 52 -2.19 0.87 7.62
C LEU A 52 -3.41 1.50 8.30
N ALA A 53 -4.60 1.36 7.71
CA ALA A 53 -5.83 1.91 8.28
C ALA A 53 -6.16 1.27 9.64
N VAL A 54 -5.94 -0.03 9.81
CA VAL A 54 -6.10 -0.73 11.09
C VAL A 54 -5.13 -0.17 12.14
N PHE A 55 -3.86 0.01 11.78
CA PHE A 55 -2.87 0.58 12.69
C PHE A 55 -3.23 2.02 13.11
N GLU A 56 -3.59 2.88 12.16
CA GLU A 56 -4.00 4.27 12.41
C GLU A 56 -5.26 4.36 13.29
N ALA A 57 -6.23 3.47 13.08
CA ALA A 57 -7.42 3.39 13.93
C ALA A 57 -7.13 2.87 15.35
N SER A 58 -6.04 2.10 15.52
CA SER A 58 -5.63 1.55 16.81
C SER A 58 -4.68 2.46 17.60
N ALA A 59 -4.00 3.39 16.91
CA ALA A 59 -3.18 4.40 17.57
C ALA A 59 -4.10 5.30 18.41
N PRO A 60 -3.79 5.55 19.70
CA PRO A 60 -4.55 6.53 20.47
C PRO A 60 -4.45 7.85 19.73
N ALA A 61 -5.60 8.42 19.36
CA ALA A 61 -5.72 9.65 18.60
C ALA A 61 -4.86 10.77 19.22
N THR A 62 -3.63 10.88 18.74
CA THR A 62 -2.79 12.05 18.81
C THR A 62 -2.96 12.63 17.41
N GLU A 63 -4.04 13.33 17.08
CA GLU A 63 -4.49 14.58 17.66
C GLU A 63 -6.01 14.71 17.47
N SER A 64 -6.74 14.79 18.57
CA SER A 64 -8.01 15.53 18.63
C SER A 64 -7.77 16.74 19.53
N GLU A 65 -7.21 17.80 18.97
CA GLU A 65 -7.06 19.17 19.51
C GLU A 65 -6.39 19.96 18.38
N THR A 66 -6.90 21.04 17.78
CA THR A 66 -7.86 22.09 18.16
C THR A 66 -8.35 22.78 16.89
#